data_AF-A0A6N8AQ36-F1
#
_entry.id   AF-A0A6N8AQ36-F1
#
_cell.length_a   1.000
_cell.length_b   1.000
_cell.length_c   1.000
_cell.angle_alpha   90.00
_cell.angle_beta   90.00
_cell.angle_gamma   90.00
#
_symmetry.space_group_name_H-M   'P 1'
#
loop_
_entity.id
_entity.type
_entity.pdbx_description
1 polymer ?
#
loop_
_entity_poly.entity_id
_entity_poly.type
_entity_poly.pdbx_seq_one_letter_code
_entity_poly.pdbx_strand_id
1 'polypeptide(L)'
;MKKYLPVIAVLCLLSACSQGIKGVYADAMGVTRYSFTPGGTVTIEAMGISQETTYVREGDTLKVALPQKGASLNFTINEDGSLGGPLGIRLEKADR
;
A
#
# COMPACT_ATOMS: atom_id res chain seq x y z
N MET A 1 -41.76 37.84 -4.60
CA MET A 1 -41.08 36.91 -3.67
C MET A 1 -40.81 35.60 -4.39
N LYS A 2 -39.59 35.36 -4.86
CA LYS A 2 -39.19 34.04 -5.38
C LYS A 2 -37.85 33.71 -4.74
N LYS A 3 -37.93 32.76 -3.81
CA LYS A 3 -36.94 32.42 -2.80
C LYS A 3 -35.71 31.80 -3.48
N TYR A 4 -34.54 32.38 -3.23
CA TYR A 4 -33.25 31.78 -3.53
C TYR A 4 -33.16 30.43 -2.81
N LEU A 5 -33.10 29.33 -3.58
CA LEU A 5 -32.87 27.99 -3.03
C LEU A 5 -31.34 27.78 -2.97
N PRO A 6 -30.79 27.32 -1.83
CA PRO A 6 -29.41 27.56 -1.45
C PRO A 6 -28.44 26.52 -2.00
N VAL A 7 -27.20 27.01 -2.16
CA VAL A 7 -25.93 26.29 -2.13
C VAL A 7 -25.94 25.21 -1.04
N ILE A 8 -26.00 23.94 -1.43
CA ILE A 8 -25.69 22.77 -0.60
C ILE A 8 -24.75 21.92 -1.45
N ALA A 9 -23.45 22.22 -1.38
CA ALA A 9 -22.52 21.43 -0.57
C ALA A 9 -22.46 19.94 -0.99
N VAL A 10 -22.17 19.69 -2.27
CA VAL A 10 -21.56 18.43 -2.71
C VAL A 10 -20.07 18.50 -2.36
N LEU A 11 -19.75 18.38 -1.08
CA LEU A 11 -18.38 18.39 -0.55
C LEU A 11 -18.15 17.21 0.41
N CYS A 12 -18.70 16.03 0.08
CA CYS A 12 -18.71 14.87 1.00
C CYS A 12 -18.28 13.54 0.37
N LEU A 13 -17.34 13.49 -0.58
CA LEU A 13 -16.91 12.18 -1.14
C LEU A 13 -15.40 11.95 -1.29
N LEU A 14 -14.55 12.77 -0.67
CA LEU A 14 -13.09 12.51 -0.63
C LEU A 14 -12.59 12.21 0.79
N SER A 15 -13.40 11.50 1.59
CA SER A 15 -12.80 10.56 2.53
C SER A 15 -12.18 9.44 1.69
N ALA A 16 -11.01 9.74 1.10
CA ALA A 16 -10.03 8.73 0.81
C ALA A 16 -9.62 8.16 2.17
N CYS A 17 -10.49 7.31 2.74
CA CYS A 17 -10.05 6.26 3.63
C CYS A 17 -9.05 5.49 2.77
N SER A 18 -7.78 5.87 2.85
CA SER A 18 -6.69 5.02 2.38
C SER A 18 -6.80 3.78 3.25
N GLN A 19 -7.60 2.82 2.81
CA GLN A 19 -7.78 1.55 3.46
C GLN A 19 -6.50 0.79 3.16
N GLY A 20 -5.44 1.19 3.88
CA GLY A 20 -4.12 0.61 3.79
C GLY A 20 -4.20 -0.88 4.03
N ILE A 21 -3.18 -1.60 3.59
CA ILE A 21 -3.14 -3.03 3.81
C ILE A 21 -2.52 -3.35 5.16
N LYS A 22 -2.91 -4.51 5.69
CA LYS A 22 -2.31 -5.11 6.88
C LYS A 22 -1.82 -6.51 6.53
N GLY A 23 -0.65 -6.86 7.05
CA GLY A 23 -0.15 -8.22 7.03
C GLY A 23 1.32 -8.28 6.64
N VAL A 24 1.86 -9.48 6.68
CA VAL A 24 3.24 -9.77 6.31
C VAL A 24 3.23 -10.46 4.97
N TYR A 25 3.99 -9.96 4.01
CA TYR A 25 4.09 -10.53 2.68
C TYR A 25 5.54 -10.92 2.42
N ALA A 26 5.79 -12.13 1.93
CA ALA A 26 7.14 -12.64 1.73
C ALA A 26 7.30 -13.22 0.32
N ASP A 27 8.52 -13.17 -0.20
CA ASP A 27 8.84 -13.94 -1.41
C ASP A 27 8.74 -15.46 -1.14
N ALA A 28 8.74 -16.25 -2.21
CA ALA A 28 8.58 -17.70 -2.12
C ALA A 28 9.67 -18.40 -1.25
N MET A 29 10.85 -17.78 -1.09
CA MET A 29 11.93 -18.32 -0.27
C MET A 29 11.91 -17.77 1.17
N GLY A 30 11.04 -16.80 1.47
CA GLY A 30 10.99 -16.10 2.75
C GLY A 30 12.19 -15.18 3.01
N VAL A 31 13.01 -14.90 1.99
CA VAL A 31 14.25 -14.11 2.12
C VAL A 31 13.94 -12.63 2.29
N THR A 32 12.91 -12.16 1.59
CA THR A 32 12.40 -10.80 1.68
C THR A 32 11.01 -10.81 2.32
N ARG A 33 10.79 -9.94 3.31
CA ARG A 33 9.51 -9.80 4.01
C ARG A 33 9.09 -8.34 4.07
N TYR A 34 7.81 -8.08 3.86
CA TYR A 34 7.18 -6.76 3.92
C TYR A 34 6.05 -6.80 4.95
N SER A 35 6.20 -6.06 6.03
CA SER A 35 5.20 -5.97 7.10
C SER A 35 4.44 -4.66 6.98
N PHE A 36 3.23 -4.70 6.42
CA PHE A 36 2.41 -3.52 6.20
C PHE A 36 1.50 -3.22 7.39
N THR A 37 1.42 -1.94 7.74
CA THR A 37 0.42 -1.41 8.66
C THR A 37 -0.58 -0.52 7.92
N PRO A 38 -1.87 -0.49 8.31
CA PRO A 38 -2.88 0.34 7.64
C PRO A 38 -2.59 1.86 7.63
N GLY A 39 -1.66 2.32 8.46
CA GLY A 39 -1.28 3.74 8.59
C GLY A 39 -0.33 4.26 7.50
N GLY A 40 -0.02 3.47 6.48
CA GLY A 40 0.91 3.87 5.41
C GLY A 40 2.38 3.59 5.71
N THR A 41 2.67 2.80 6.73
CA THR A 41 4.03 2.36 7.09
C THR A 41 4.23 0.91 6.70
N VAL A 42 5.41 0.58 6.16
CA VAL A 42 5.84 -0.78 5.84
C VAL A 42 7.27 -1.00 6.32
N THR A 43 7.52 -2.15 6.95
CA THR A 43 8.87 -2.60 7.30
C THR A 43 9.33 -3.61 6.26
N ILE A 44 10.47 -3.34 5.63
CA ILE A 44 11.12 -4.23 4.66
C ILE A 44 12.27 -4.93 5.36
N GLU A 45 12.24 -6.26 5.39
CA GLU A 45 13.32 -7.10 5.88
C GLU A 45 13.89 -7.90 4.72
N ALA A 46 15.20 -7.81 4.51
CA ALA A 46 15.91 -8.59 3.50
C ALA A 46 17.33 -8.89 3.99
N MET A 47 17.78 -10.14 3.87
CA MET A 47 19.16 -10.53 4.20
C MET A 47 19.60 -10.12 5.63
N GLY A 48 18.67 -10.15 6.60
CA GLY A 48 18.93 -9.76 7.99
C GLY A 48 18.98 -8.25 8.26
N ILE A 49 18.73 -7.42 7.24
CA ILE A 49 18.59 -5.98 7.37
C ILE A 49 17.10 -5.64 7.39
N SER A 50 16.67 -4.88 8.39
CA SER A 50 15.30 -4.40 8.53
C SER A 50 15.25 -2.87 8.46
N GLN A 51 14.32 -2.35 7.67
CA GLN A 51 14.13 -0.92 7.52
C GLN A 51 12.65 -0.56 7.39
N GLU A 52 12.25 0.46 8.14
CA GLU A 52 10.92 1.06 8.04
C GLU A 52 10.90 2.14 6.96
N THR A 53 9.83 2.15 6.17
CA THR A 53 9.55 3.14 5.12
C THR A 53 8.04 3.33 4.99
N THR A 54 7.62 4.19 4.05
CA THR A 54 6.22 4.48 3.80
C THR A 54 5.72 3.84 2.51
N TYR A 55 4.41 3.65 2.45
CA TYR A 55 3.71 3.30 1.23
C TYR A 55 2.44 4.10 1.07
N VAL A 56 2.00 4.25 -0.17
CA VAL A 56 0.70 4.83 -0.53
C VAL A 56 -0.11 3.78 -1.29
N ARG A 57 -1.40 3.67 -0.96
CA ARG A 57 -2.32 2.81 -1.69
C ARG A 57 -3.20 3.63 -2.62
N GLU A 58 -3.26 3.23 -3.88
CA GLU A 58 -4.08 3.80 -4.94
C GLU A 58 -4.84 2.66 -5.63
N GLY A 59 -6.08 2.42 -5.21
CA GLY A 59 -6.86 1.26 -5.68
C GLY A 59 -6.16 -0.06 -5.35
N ASP A 60 -5.77 -0.79 -6.39
CA ASP A 60 -5.04 -2.06 -6.27
C ASP A 60 -3.52 -1.90 -6.40
N THR A 61 -3.02 -0.66 -6.44
CA THR A 61 -1.57 -0.41 -6.48
C THR A 61 -1.07 0.07 -5.12
N LEU A 62 0.08 -0.45 -4.69
CA LEU A 62 0.85 0.00 -3.55
C LEU A 62 2.17 0.58 -4.04
N LYS A 63 2.38 1.87 -3.81
CA LYS A 63 3.67 2.52 -4.08
C LYS A 63 4.48 2.55 -2.79
N VAL A 64 5.50 1.71 -2.69
CA VAL A 64 6.41 1.60 -1.54
C VAL A 64 7.64 2.45 -1.79
N ALA A 65 7.97 3.37 -0.87
CA ALA A 65 9.20 4.14 -0.95
C ALA A 65 10.41 3.27 -0.61
N LEU A 66 11.49 3.36 -1.38
CA LEU A 66 12.74 2.65 -1.09
C LEU A 66 13.70 3.57 -0.33
N PRO A 67 14.66 3.01 0.44
CA PRO A 67 15.72 3.78 1.09
C PRO A 67 16.50 4.72 0.16
N GLN A 68 16.62 4.36 -1.11
CA GLN A 68 17.30 5.17 -2.10
C GLN A 68 16.47 6.41 -2.43
N LYS A 69 17.09 7.58 -2.32
CA LYS A 69 16.40 8.88 -2.46
C LYS A 69 15.64 8.98 -3.78
N GLY A 70 14.32 9.14 -3.69
CA GLY A 70 13.43 9.31 -4.84
C GLY A 70 13.03 8.02 -5.56
N ALA A 71 13.48 6.86 -5.09
CA ALA A 71 13.09 5.58 -5.64
C ALA A 71 11.83 5.02 -4.95
N SER A 72 10.96 4.39 -5.73
CA SER A 72 9.79 3.68 -5.23
C SER A 72 9.52 2.42 -6.04
N LEU A 73 8.94 1.42 -5.40
CA LEU A 73 8.51 0.18 -6.02
C LEU A 73 6.99 0.13 -6.03
N ASN A 74 6.40 -0.16 -7.20
CA ASN A 74 4.96 -0.35 -7.31
C ASN A 74 4.64 -1.84 -7.21
N PHE A 75 3.73 -2.20 -6.32
CA PHE A 75 3.12 -3.53 -6.25
C PHE A 75 1.66 -3.44 -6.68
N THR A 76 1.19 -4.44 -7.40
CA THR A 76 -0.23 -4.68 -7.67
C THR A 76 -0.74 -5.70 -6.66
N ILE A 77 -1.88 -5.43 -6.04
CA ILE A 77 -2.61 -6.35 -5.19
C ILE A 77 -3.43 -7.24 -6.13
N ASN A 78 -3.09 -8.52 -6.20
CA ASN A 78 -3.81 -9.49 -7.02
C ASN A 78 -5.09 -9.94 -6.32
N GLU A 79 -5.99 -10.57 -7.07
CA GLU A 79 -7.28 -11.08 -6.57
C GLU A 79 -7.12 -12.12 -5.44
N ASP A 80 -6.04 -12.90 -5.47
CA ASP A 80 -5.70 -13.88 -4.42
C ASP A 80 -5.07 -13.24 -3.17
N GLY A 81 -4.93 -11.91 -3.15
CA GLY A 81 -4.34 -11.14 -2.07
C GLY A 81 -2.81 -11.08 -2.09
N SER A 82 -2.13 -11.73 -3.04
CA SER A 82 -0.68 -11.59 -3.22
C SER A 82 -0.29 -10.23 -3.79
N LEU A 83 0.99 -9.85 -3.65
CA LEU A 83 1.52 -8.62 -4.22
C LEU A 83 2.44 -8.95 -5.41
N GLY A 84 2.10 -8.47 -6.60
CA GLY A 84 2.93 -8.55 -7.80
C GLY A 84 3.75 -7.29 -7.99
N GLY A 85 5.07 -7.40 -8.05
CA GLY A 85 5.99 -6.29 -8.31
C GLY A 85 6.60 -6.34 -9.72
N PRO A 86 7.44 -5.35 -10.08
CA PRO A 86 8.15 -5.38 -11.35
C PRO A 86 9.14 -6.56 -11.39
N LEU A 87 9.59 -6.91 -12.60
CA LEU A 87 10.57 -7.97 -12.85
C LEU A 87 10.17 -9.37 -12.33
N GLY A 88 8.86 -9.63 -12.19
CA GLY A 88 8.35 -10.93 -11.76
C GLY A 88 8.41 -11.16 -10.24
N ILE A 89 8.64 -10.12 -9.45
CA ILE A 89 8.52 -10.21 -7.98
C ILE A 89 7.09 -10.61 -7.63
N ARG A 90 6.95 -11.59 -6.76
CA ARG A 90 5.67 -11.99 -6.18
C ARG A 90 5.86 -12.20 -4.68
N LEU A 91 5.04 -11.54 -3.88
CA LEU A 91 5.00 -11.69 -2.43
C LEU A 91 3.68 -12.29 -2.01
N GLU A 92 3.74 -13.36 -1.24
CA GLU A 92 2.58 -14.06 -0.72
C GLU A 92 2.37 -13.70 0.74
N LYS A 93 1.11 -13.71 1.18
CA LYS A 93 0.79 -13.43 2.57
C LYS A 93 1.35 -14.54 3.48
N ALA A 94 2.17 -14.13 4.44
CA ALA A 94 2.98 -15.01 5.29
C ALA A 94 2.51 -15.02 6.76
N ASP A 95 1.62 -14.11 7.16
CA ASP A 95 0.87 -14.19 8.41
C ASP A 95 -0.34 -15.12 8.22
N ARG A 96 -0.17 -16.40 8.60
CA ARG A 96 -1.25 -17.34 8.88
C ARG A 96 -1.56 -17.35 10.38
#